data_AF-A0A5N7DSE9-F1
#
_entry.id   AF-A0A5N7DSE9-F1
#
_cell.length_a   1.000
_cell.length_b   1.000
_cell.length_c   1.000
_cell.angle_alpha   90.00
_cell.angle_beta   90.00
_cell.angle_gamma   90.00
#
_symmetry.space_group_name_H-M   'P 1'
#
loop_
_entity.id
_entity.type
_entity.pdbx_description
1 polymer ?
#
loop_
_entity_poly.entity_id
_entity_poly.type
_entity_poly.pdbx_seq_one_letter_code
_entity_poly.pdbx_strand_id
1 'polypeptide(L)'
;MQSHTARLSAYDNRAQTLLHELFYLDLAPDFPKPNPRVVDLVVNINLGSKKIRTDASGPCITIVLARWQHGGNRGSVRYWVQRNSGNLAYYALAKYVMFLAYPLWHKNSPGPHFRDQTWVYSPRSL
;
A
#
# COMPACT_ATOMS: atom_id res chain seq x y z
N MET A 1 5.25 -3.50 25.90
CA MET A 1 5.77 -3.80 24.56
C MET A 1 5.16 -2.80 23.58
N GLN A 2 5.85 -1.70 23.27
CA GLN A 2 5.35 -0.72 22.29
C GLN A 2 5.60 -1.27 20.88
N SER A 3 4.52 -1.58 20.17
CA SER A 3 4.59 -2.11 18.81
C SER A 3 5.09 -1.02 17.86
N HIS A 4 6.15 -1.31 17.09
CA HIS A 4 6.75 -0.44 16.07
C HIS A 4 5.78 0.00 14.94
N THR A 5 4.52 -0.44 14.97
CA THR A 5 3.47 -0.17 13.97
C THR A 5 2.88 1.24 14.05
N ALA A 6 3.14 2.01 15.11
CA ALA A 6 2.55 3.34 15.37
C ALA A 6 3.28 4.53 14.71
N ARG A 7 4.32 4.30 13.89
CA ARG A 7 5.08 5.41 13.28
C ARG A 7 4.43 6.01 12.04
N LEU A 8 3.70 5.24 11.24
CA LEU A 8 3.07 5.76 10.02
C LEU A 8 1.78 6.54 10.32
N SER A 9 1.00 6.09 11.31
CA SER A 9 -0.21 6.77 11.75
C SER A 9 0.05 8.17 12.32
N ALA A 10 1.27 8.44 12.79
CA ALA A 10 1.68 9.78 13.21
C ALA A 10 1.71 10.79 12.05
N TYR A 11 1.68 10.31 10.80
CA TYR A 11 1.66 11.13 9.59
C TYR A 11 0.30 11.09 8.88
N ASP A 12 -0.73 10.48 9.49
CA ASP A 12 -2.09 10.50 8.94
C ASP A 12 -2.55 11.94 8.75
N ASN A 13 -3.04 12.27 7.57
CA ASN A 13 -3.38 13.64 7.20
C ASN A 13 -4.46 13.68 6.09
N ARG A 14 -5.03 14.86 5.88
CA ARG A 14 -6.11 15.07 4.91
C ARG A 14 -5.74 14.72 3.47
N ALA A 15 -4.46 14.83 3.08
CA ALA A 15 -4.04 14.47 1.73
C ALA A 15 -4.05 12.95 1.54
N GLN A 16 -3.68 12.17 2.56
CA GLN A 16 -3.81 10.71 2.54
C GLN A 16 -5.28 10.29 2.45
N THR A 17 -6.17 10.93 3.22
CA THR A 17 -7.62 10.67 3.14
C THR A 17 -8.17 11.03 1.76
N LEU A 18 -7.82 12.20 1.21
CA LEU A 18 -8.23 12.59 -0.13
C LEU A 18 -7.77 11.57 -1.18
N LEU A 19 -6.54 11.10 -1.08
CA LEU A 19 -6.00 10.10 -1.98
C LEU A 19 -6.72 8.75 -1.84
N HIS A 20 -7.08 8.34 -0.61
CA HIS A 20 -7.90 7.15 -0.36
C HIS A 20 -9.23 7.23 -1.10
N GLU A 21 -9.93 8.35 -1.00
CA GLU A 21 -11.22 8.56 -1.68
C GLU A 21 -11.07 8.68 -3.20
N LEU A 22 -9.99 9.30 -3.68
CA LEU A 22 -9.71 9.43 -5.11
C LEU A 22 -9.59 8.06 -5.79
N PHE A 23 -9.11 7.03 -5.09
CA PHE A 23 -9.03 5.68 -5.65
C PHE A 23 -10.39 5.03 -5.93
N TYR A 24 -11.49 5.50 -5.34
CA TYR A 24 -12.83 5.01 -5.66
C TYR A 24 -13.38 5.55 -6.97
N LEU A 25 -12.82 6.66 -7.46
CA LEU A 25 -13.28 7.22 -8.70
C LEU A 25 -12.83 6.30 -9.84
N ASP A 26 -13.79 5.66 -10.52
CA ASP A 26 -13.61 4.88 -11.75
C ASP A 26 -13.24 5.85 -12.93
N LEU A 27 -12.27 6.75 -12.71
CA LEU A 27 -11.88 7.83 -13.62
C LEU A 27 -10.83 7.43 -14.65
N ALA A 28 -10.31 6.20 -14.60
CA ALA A 28 -9.33 5.73 -15.57
C ALA A 28 -9.97 5.67 -16.96
N PRO A 29 -9.61 6.58 -17.90
CA PRO A 29 -10.06 6.48 -19.27
C PRO A 29 -9.34 5.28 -19.90
N ASP A 30 -10.08 4.38 -20.52
CA ASP A 30 -9.57 3.36 -21.44
C ASP A 30 -8.67 2.23 -20.90
N PHE A 31 -9.00 1.64 -19.74
CA PHE A 31 -8.43 0.33 -19.37
C PHE A 31 -9.22 -0.84 -19.99
N PRO A 32 -8.55 -1.88 -20.53
CA PRO A 32 -9.23 -3.08 -21.00
C PRO A 32 -10.06 -3.69 -19.86
N LYS A 33 -11.36 -3.86 -20.10
CA LYS A 33 -12.30 -4.33 -19.08
C LYS A 33 -12.05 -5.82 -18.75
N PRO A 34 -12.21 -6.23 -17.48
CA PRO A 34 -12.62 -5.40 -16.35
C PRO A 34 -11.45 -4.65 -15.70
N ASN A 35 -11.57 -3.32 -15.56
CA ASN A 35 -10.67 -2.53 -14.73
C ASN A 35 -10.74 -3.07 -13.28
N PRO A 36 -9.62 -3.45 -12.65
CA PRO A 36 -9.64 -3.89 -11.27
C PRO A 36 -10.07 -2.74 -10.35
N ARG A 37 -11.36 -2.73 -9.96
CA ARG A 37 -11.87 -1.77 -8.98
C ARG A 37 -11.07 -1.81 -7.69
N VAL A 38 -10.69 -0.63 -7.22
CA VAL A 38 -10.18 -0.40 -5.89
C VAL A 38 -11.38 -0.19 -4.95
N VAL A 39 -11.38 -0.90 -3.83
CA VAL A 39 -12.47 -0.92 -2.84
C VAL A 39 -11.87 -0.94 -1.44
N ASP A 40 -12.66 -0.66 -0.42
CA ASP A 40 -12.30 -1.03 0.95
C ASP A 40 -12.47 -2.54 1.13
N LEU A 41 -11.35 -3.23 1.32
CA LEU A 41 -11.39 -4.66 1.63
C LEU A 41 -11.62 -4.89 3.12
N VAL A 42 -12.23 -6.02 3.44
CA VAL A 42 -12.40 -6.49 4.81
C VAL A 42 -11.52 -7.72 5.01
N VAL A 43 -10.77 -7.76 6.11
CA VAL A 43 -9.99 -8.93 6.50
C VAL A 43 -10.65 -9.68 7.65
N ASN A 44 -10.56 -11.00 7.57
CA ASN A 44 -10.88 -11.90 8.68
C ASN A 44 -9.57 -12.41 9.27
N ILE A 45 -9.28 -12.02 10.50
CA ILE A 45 -8.05 -12.36 11.21
C ILE A 45 -8.40 -13.38 12.29
N ASN A 46 -7.76 -14.55 12.24
CA ASN A 46 -7.83 -15.54 13.30
C ASN A 46 -6.65 -15.31 14.25
N LEU A 47 -6.92 -14.90 15.49
CA LEU A 47 -5.93 -14.70 16.55
C LEU A 47 -6.18 -15.73 17.65
N GLY A 48 -5.53 -16.90 17.53
CA GLY A 48 -5.82 -18.05 18.39
C GLY A 48 -7.28 -18.50 18.21
N SER A 49 -8.05 -18.52 19.31
CA SER A 49 -9.48 -18.84 19.30
C SER A 49 -10.38 -17.68 18.88
N LYS A 50 -9.85 -16.45 18.81
CA LYS A 50 -10.64 -15.25 18.48
C LYS A 50 -10.64 -15.00 16.98
N LYS A 51 -11.83 -14.81 16.40
CA LYS A 51 -12.00 -14.31 15.04
C LYS A 51 -12.32 -12.82 15.08
N ILE A 52 -11.57 -12.04 14.33
CA ILE A 52 -11.74 -10.59 14.21
C ILE A 52 -12.05 -10.28 12.75
N ARG A 53 -13.16 -9.62 12.49
CA ARG A 53 -13.51 -9.06 11.19
C ARG A 53 -13.35 -7.56 11.26
N THR A 54 -12.52 -6.99 10.38
CA THR A 54 -12.23 -5.55 10.37
C THR A 54 -11.90 -5.09 8.97
N ASP A 55 -12.18 -3.81 8.70
CA ASP A 55 -11.76 -3.16 7.46
C ASP A 55 -10.23 -3.17 7.36
N ALA A 56 -9.72 -3.34 6.15
CA ALA A 56 -8.30 -3.26 5.81
C ALA A 56 -7.82 -1.80 5.77
N SER A 57 -8.14 -1.05 6.81
CA SER A 57 -7.83 0.36 6.99
C SER A 57 -6.77 0.54 8.09
N GLY A 58 -6.07 1.67 8.01
CA GLY A 58 -4.96 1.98 8.92
C GLY A 58 -3.66 1.21 8.62
N PRO A 59 -2.51 1.63 9.17
CA PRO A 59 -1.20 1.04 8.85
C PRO A 59 -1.10 -0.43 9.28
N CYS A 60 -1.72 -0.80 10.41
CA CYS A 60 -1.61 -2.15 10.96
C CYS A 60 -2.34 -3.18 10.09
N ILE A 61 -3.61 -2.93 9.77
CA ILE A 61 -4.44 -3.91 9.07
C ILE A 61 -4.04 -4.01 7.59
N THR A 62 -3.66 -2.89 6.97
CA THR A 62 -3.10 -2.90 5.60
C THR A 62 -1.82 -3.73 5.49
N ILE A 63 -0.96 -3.75 6.53
CA ILE A 63 0.19 -4.65 6.62
C ILE A 63 -0.25 -6.11 6.76
N VAL A 64 -1.27 -6.41 7.56
CA VAL A 64 -1.81 -7.77 7.70
C VAL A 64 -2.29 -8.29 6.34
N LEU A 65 -3.05 -7.49 5.59
CA LEU A 65 -3.49 -7.83 4.24
C LEU A 65 -2.28 -8.08 3.31
N ALA A 66 -1.27 -7.21 3.35
CA ALA A 66 -0.07 -7.33 2.53
C ALA A 66 0.86 -8.50 2.92
N ARG A 67 0.63 -9.14 4.07
CA ARG A 67 1.41 -10.30 4.56
C ARG A 67 0.61 -11.60 4.56
N TRP A 68 -0.63 -11.59 4.10
CA TRP A 68 -1.40 -12.81 3.90
C TRP A 68 -0.61 -13.77 2.99
N GLN A 69 -0.74 -15.09 3.11
CA GLN A 69 0.10 -16.04 2.33
C GLN A 69 -0.71 -17.17 1.67
N HIS A 70 -2.03 -17.17 1.81
CA HIS A 70 -2.87 -18.25 1.31
C HIS A 70 -3.94 -17.70 0.38
N GLY A 71 -4.05 -18.16 -0.87
CA GLY A 71 -5.21 -17.82 -1.70
C GLY A 71 -5.24 -18.67 -2.97
N GLY A 72 -6.30 -19.45 -3.17
CA GLY A 72 -6.61 -20.11 -4.46
C GLY A 72 -7.12 -19.12 -5.52
N ASN A 73 -7.38 -19.59 -6.75
CA ASN A 73 -7.87 -18.98 -8.03
C ASN A 73 -7.97 -17.44 -8.24
N ARG A 74 -8.19 -16.60 -7.22
CA ARG A 74 -7.87 -15.15 -7.15
C ARG A 74 -6.55 -14.92 -6.38
N GLY A 75 -5.57 -15.78 -6.69
CA GLY A 75 -4.68 -16.43 -5.71
C GLY A 75 -3.35 -15.75 -5.40
N SER A 76 -3.34 -14.43 -5.21
CA SER A 76 -2.15 -13.81 -4.61
C SER A 76 -2.49 -12.60 -3.76
N VAL A 77 -1.66 -12.37 -2.75
CA VAL A 77 -1.63 -11.15 -1.95
C VAL A 77 -1.61 -9.90 -2.81
N ARG A 78 -0.81 -9.95 -3.89
CA ARG A 78 -0.63 -8.84 -4.82
C ARG A 78 -1.96 -8.41 -5.44
N TYR A 79 -2.80 -9.39 -5.80
CA TYR A 79 -4.12 -9.12 -6.36
C TYR A 79 -5.00 -8.30 -5.42
N TRP A 80 -5.00 -8.62 -4.11
CA TRP A 80 -5.84 -7.94 -3.14
C TRP A 80 -5.26 -6.60 -2.68
N VAL A 81 -3.94 -6.52 -2.51
CA VAL A 81 -3.25 -5.27 -2.12
C VAL A 81 -3.45 -4.18 -3.18
N GLN A 82 -3.40 -4.52 -4.47
CA GLN A 82 -3.61 -3.57 -5.57
C GLN A 82 -5.06 -3.06 -5.67
N ARG A 83 -6.00 -3.72 -4.97
CA ARG A 83 -7.44 -3.40 -4.98
C ARG A 83 -7.93 -2.83 -3.66
N ASN A 84 -7.05 -2.57 -2.70
CA ASN A 84 -7.40 -1.94 -1.43
C ASN A 84 -6.95 -0.48 -1.40
N SER A 85 -7.89 0.45 -1.31
CA SER A 85 -7.66 1.90 -1.22
C SER A 85 -6.71 2.24 -0.07
N GLY A 86 -6.91 1.62 1.09
CA GLY A 86 -6.05 1.79 2.26
C GLY A 86 -4.59 1.42 1.99
N ASN A 87 -4.33 0.29 1.32
CA ASN A 87 -2.96 -0.11 0.98
C ASN A 87 -2.27 0.88 0.04
N LEU A 88 -3.00 1.41 -0.96
CA LEU A 88 -2.45 2.38 -1.90
C LEU A 88 -2.17 3.72 -1.23
N ALA A 89 -3.09 4.22 -0.41
CA ALA A 89 -2.94 5.47 0.31
C ALA A 89 -1.77 5.41 1.32
N TYR A 90 -1.65 4.31 2.07
CA TYR A 90 -0.54 4.13 3.02
C TYR A 90 0.80 3.86 2.33
N TYR A 91 0.81 3.24 1.16
CA TYR A 91 2.03 3.13 0.34
C TYR A 91 2.54 4.51 -0.10
N ALA A 92 1.65 5.37 -0.59
CA ALA A 92 1.99 6.73 -0.99
C ALA A 92 2.51 7.55 0.21
N LEU A 93 1.84 7.47 1.36
CA LEU A 93 2.28 8.12 2.60
C LEU A 93 3.67 7.61 3.03
N ALA A 94 3.90 6.30 3.02
CA ALA A 94 5.20 5.73 3.37
C ALA A 94 6.32 6.20 2.44
N LYS A 95 6.07 6.25 1.12
CA LYS A 95 7.04 6.76 0.14
C LYS A 95 7.34 8.23 0.37
N TYR A 96 6.33 9.05 0.69
CA TYR A 96 6.53 10.45 1.02
C TYR A 96 7.37 10.64 2.29
N VAL A 97 7.07 9.92 3.37
CA VAL A 97 7.86 9.98 4.61
C VAL A 97 9.30 9.50 4.39
N MET A 98 9.50 8.43 3.61
CA MET A 98 10.83 7.97 3.23
C MET A 98 11.59 9.02 2.41
N PHE A 99 10.93 9.68 1.47
CA PHE A 99 11.51 10.76 0.68
C PHE A 99 11.97 11.93 1.56
N LEU A 100 11.15 12.35 2.53
CA LEU A 100 11.53 13.39 3.50
C LEU A 100 12.70 12.98 4.40
N ALA A 101 12.81 11.69 4.74
CA ALA A 101 13.90 11.18 5.56
C ALA A 101 15.21 11.03 4.76
N TYR A 102 15.13 10.75 3.46
CA TYR A 102 16.29 10.43 2.60
C TYR A 102 17.46 11.44 2.65
N PRO A 103 17.23 12.77 2.69
CA PRO A 103 18.31 13.76 2.83
C PRO A 103 19.06 13.68 4.16
N LEU A 104 18.43 13.16 5.23
CA LEU A 104 19.02 13.02 6.56
C LEU A 104 19.86 11.74 6.69
N TRP A 105 19.48 10.67 5.99
CA TRP A 105 20.23 9.41 5.98
C TRP A 105 21.56 9.53 5.21
N HIS A 106 21.58 10.24 4.08
CA HIS A 106 22.80 10.43 3.27
C HIS A 106 23.84 11.37 3.90
N LYS A 107 23.44 12.26 4.82
CA LYS A 107 24.39 13.12 5.53
C LYS A 107 25.15 12.38 6.65
N ASN A 108 24.61 11.29 7.18
CA ASN A 108 25.10 10.68 8.42
C ASN A 108 25.52 9.19 8.32
N SER A 109 25.39 8.53 7.15
CA SER A 109 25.87 7.15 6.96
C SER A 109 26.00 6.79 5.47
N PRO A 110 27.15 6.24 5.00
CA PRO A 110 27.25 5.68 3.65
C PRO A 110 26.59 4.28 3.66
N GLY A 111 25.26 4.25 3.56
CA GLY A 111 24.43 3.04 3.46
C GLY A 111 24.02 2.70 2.03
N PRO A 112 23.59 1.46 1.75
CA PRO A 112 23.63 0.87 0.42
C PRO A 112 22.71 1.59 -0.56
N HIS A 113 23.22 1.85 -1.76
CA HIS A 113 22.48 2.41 -2.88
C HIS A 113 21.25 1.55 -3.20
N PHE A 114 20.09 1.91 -2.66
CA PHE A 114 18.82 1.54 -3.25
C PHE A 114 18.71 2.31 -4.58
N ARG A 115 19.15 1.66 -5.67
CA ARG A 115 18.79 2.12 -7.00
C ARG A 115 17.29 1.98 -7.12
N ASP A 116 16.58 3.10 -7.14
CA ASP A 116 15.28 3.15 -7.79
C ASP A 116 15.50 2.66 -9.22
N GLN A 117 15.06 1.42 -9.51
CA GLN A 117 14.88 0.99 -10.89
C GLN A 117 13.72 1.82 -11.45
N THR A 118 14.06 3.03 -11.89
CA THR A 118 13.23 3.81 -12.79
C THR A 118 13.15 3.01 -14.08
N TRP A 119 12.00 2.37 -14.31
CA TRP A 119 11.69 1.79 -15.60
C TRP A 119 11.52 2.94 -16.59
N VAL A 120 12.55 3.20 -17.39
CA VAL A 120 12.42 4.03 -18.59
C VAL A 120 11.72 3.16 -19.63
N TYR A 121 10.47 3.48 -19.94
CA TYR A 121 9.76 2.88 -21.06
C TYR A 121 10.47 3.30 -22.35
N SER A 122 11.13 2.35 -23.02
CA SER A 122 11.66 2.54 -24.37
C SER A 122 10.63 2.00 -25.36
N PRO A 123 9.90 2.87 -26.09
CA PRO A 123 9.02 2.39 -27.14
C PRO A 123 9.90 1.78 -28.23
N ARG A 124 9.75 0.47 -28.49
CA ARG A 124 10.26 -0.11 -29.73
C ARG A 124 9.48 0.51 -30.87
N SER A 125 10.18 1.21 -31.76
CA SER A 125 9.68 1.56 -33.08
C SER A 125 9.29 0.27 -33.82
N LEU A 126 8.14 0.33 -34.51
CA LEU A 126 7.60 -0.69 -35.40
C LEU A 126 8.62 -1.16 -36.44
#